data_AF-U2Q466-F1
#
_entry.id   AF-U2Q466-F1
#
_cell.length_a   1.000
_cell.length_b   1.000
_cell.length_c   1.000
_cell.angle_alpha   90.00
_cell.angle_beta   90.00
_cell.angle_gamma   90.00
#
_symmetry.space_group_name_H-M   'P 1'
#
loop_
_entity.id
_entity.type
_entity.pdbx_description
1 polymer ?
#
loop_
_entity_poly.entity_id
_entity_poly.type
_entity_poly.pdbx_seq_one_letter_code
_entity_poly.pdbx_strand_id
1 'polypeptide(L)' 'MSKKRKSKRRTNDNLEVWSENQYEEYLKGIYGMEFIAGFTEGGVPYGLFYEEIETNIVEKSENICESDDEIPF' A
#
# COMPACT_ATOMS: atom_id res chain seq x y z
N MET A 1 -41.29 -1.26 -46.60
CA MET A 1 -40.01 -0.56 -46.35
C MET A 1 -39.89 -0.24 -44.86
N SER A 2 -39.46 -1.20 -44.03
CA SER A 2 -39.36 -1.00 -42.57
C SER A 2 -37.98 -0.48 -42.20
N LYS A 3 -37.91 0.77 -41.73
CA LYS A 3 -36.68 1.39 -41.21
C LYS A 3 -36.34 0.75 -39.86
N LYS A 4 -35.35 -0.16 -39.85
CA LYS A 4 -34.82 -0.74 -38.61
C LYS A 4 -34.11 0.37 -37.82
N ARG A 5 -34.73 0.85 -36.74
CA ARG A 5 -34.10 1.79 -35.79
C ARG A 5 -32.93 1.05 -35.12
N LYS A 6 -31.70 1.53 -35.34
CA LYS A 6 -30.52 1.02 -34.63
C LYS A 6 -30.65 1.45 -33.17
N SER A 7 -30.90 0.48 -32.29
CA SER A 7 -30.79 0.64 -30.85
C SER A 7 -29.36 1.08 -30.52
N LYS A 8 -29.20 2.28 -29.95
CA LYS A 8 -27.92 2.71 -29.38
C LYS A 8 -27.70 1.85 -28.13
N ARG A 9 -26.76 0.90 -28.19
CA ARG A 9 -26.28 0.19 -27.01
C ARG A 9 -25.78 1.26 -26.03
N ARG A 10 -26.45 1.40 -24.89
CA ARG A 10 -25.90 2.12 -23.75
C ARG A 10 -24.78 1.23 -23.22
N THR A 11 -23.53 1.65 -23.36
CA THR A 11 -22.43 1.08 -22.59
C THR A 11 -22.76 1.32 -21.13
N ASN A 12 -22.87 0.25 -20.35
CA ASN A 12 -23.01 0.36 -18.90
C ASN A 12 -21.65 0.81 -18.36
N ASP A 13 -21.52 2.09 -18.06
CA ASP A 13 -20.36 2.69 -17.38
C ASP A 13 -20.37 2.34 -15.89
N ASN A 14 -20.48 1.06 -15.54
CA ASN A 14 -20.19 0.57 -14.19
C ASN A 14 -18.71 0.20 -14.09
N LEU A 15 -17.83 1.07 -14.60
CA LEU A 15 -16.41 1.01 -14.26
C LEU A 15 -16.30 1.55 -12.85
N GLU A 16 -16.08 0.64 -11.90
CA GLU A 16 -15.77 1.00 -10.52
C GLU A 16 -14.36 1.61 -10.51
N VAL A 17 -14.30 2.93 -10.77
CA VAL A 17 -13.06 3.69 -10.76
C VAL A 17 -12.69 3.91 -9.30
N TRP A 18 -11.65 3.21 -8.85
CA TRP A 18 -11.10 3.43 -7.51
C TRP A 18 -10.28 4.70 -7.48
N SER A 19 -10.34 5.40 -6.35
CA SER A 19 -9.37 6.46 -6.08
C SER A 19 -7.99 5.84 -5.83
N GLU A 20 -6.94 6.61 -6.06
CA GLU A 20 -5.55 6.17 -5.85
C GLU A 20 -5.34 5.68 -4.40
N ASN A 21 -5.86 6.40 -3.42
CA ASN A 21 -5.82 6.02 -2.01
C ASN A 21 -6.49 4.66 -1.74
N GLN A 22 -7.64 4.38 -2.35
CA GLN A 22 -8.34 3.10 -2.18
C GLN A 22 -7.54 1.95 -2.79
N TYR A 23 -6.91 2.20 -3.94
CA TYR A 23 -6.05 1.23 -4.60
C TYR A 23 -4.81 0.92 -3.77
N GLU A 24 -4.15 1.94 -3.21
CA GLU A 24 -3.00 1.76 -2.32
C GLU A 24 -3.36 1.00 -1.04
N GLU A 25 -4.46 1.37 -0.38
CA GLU A 25 -4.91 0.71 0.85
C GLU A 25 -5.25 -0.77 0.61
N TYR A 26 -5.87 -1.08 -0.53
CA TYR A 26 -6.11 -2.45 -0.97
C TYR A 26 -4.80 -3.23 -1.17
N LEU A 27 -3.83 -2.63 -1.87
CA LEU A 27 -2.52 -3.26 -2.08
C LEU A 27 -1.76 -3.47 -0.77
N LYS A 28 -1.76 -2.48 0.13
CA LYS A 28 -1.18 -2.57 1.46
C LYS A 28 -1.74 -3.76 2.23
N GLY A 29 -3.06 -3.96 2.20
CA GLY A 29 -3.72 -5.09 2.83
C GLY A 29 -3.36 -6.45 2.20
N ILE A 30 -3.25 -6.54 0.88
CA ILE A 30 -2.87 -7.81 0.21
C ILE A 30 -1.44 -8.22 0.53
N TYR A 31 -0.52 -7.26 0.47
CA TYR A 31 0.91 -7.55 0.63
C TYR A 31 1.41 -7.43 2.07
N GLY A 32 0.55 -7.06 3.02
CA GLY A 32 0.95 -6.87 4.41
C GLY A 32 1.94 -5.71 4.59
N MET A 33 1.80 -4.64 3.81
CA MET A 33 2.68 -3.47 3.87
C MET A 33 1.99 -2.29 4.55
N GLU A 34 2.70 -1.61 5.46
CA GLU A 34 2.23 -0.35 6.06
C GLU A 34 2.40 0.82 5.09
N PHE A 35 3.52 0.79 4.36
CA PHE A 35 3.92 1.86 3.46
C PHE A 35 4.44 1.28 2.15
N ILE A 36 3.92 1.79 1.03
CA ILE A 36 4.41 1.47 -0.31
C ILE A 36 5.30 2.63 -0.75
N ALA A 37 6.58 2.35 -0.96
CA ALA A 37 7.55 3.34 -1.43
C ALA A 37 7.54 3.48 -2.96
N GLY A 38 7.08 2.44 -3.67
CA GLY A 38 6.96 2.44 -5.11
C GLY A 38 6.67 1.06 -5.67
N PHE A 39 6.82 0.94 -6.99
CA PHE A 39 6.63 -0.30 -7.72
C PHE A 39 7.91 -0.67 -8.48
N THR A 40 8.22 -1.95 -8.49
CA THR A 40 9.28 -2.50 -9.34
C THR A 40 8.88 -2.45 -10.82
N GLU A 41 9.83 -2.66 -11.73
CA GLU A 41 9.58 -2.75 -13.18
C GLU A 41 8.52 -3.81 -13.53
N GLY A 42 8.40 -4.87 -12.71
CA GLY A 42 7.38 -5.91 -12.85
C GLY A 42 6.01 -5.55 -12.27
N GLY A 43 5.81 -4.33 -11.75
CA GLY A 43 4.56 -3.89 -11.13
C GLY A 43 4.33 -4.43 -9.73
N VAL A 44 5.36 -5.02 -9.09
CA VAL A 44 5.26 -5.49 -7.70
C VAL A 44 5.55 -4.32 -6.76
N PRO A 45 4.66 -4.01 -5.79
CA PRO A 45 4.92 -2.97 -4.81
C PRO A 45 6.08 -3.36 -3.90
N TYR A 46 6.86 -2.38 -3.45
CA TYR A 46 7.89 -2.55 -2.42
C TYR A 46 7.80 -1.43 -1.39
N GLY A 47 8.18 -1.74 -0.15
CA GLY A 47 8.03 -0.80 0.95
C GLY A 47 8.27 -1.47 2.30
N LEU A 48 7.61 -0.95 3.33
CA LEU A 48 7.75 -1.43 4.70
C LEU A 48 6.62 -2.40 5.05
N PHE A 49 6.99 -3.57 5.57
CA PHE A 49 6.04 -4.60 6.02
C PHE A 49 5.59 -4.35 7.45
N TYR A 50 4.34 -4.67 7.77
CA TYR A 50 3.83 -4.56 9.15
C TYR A 50 4.66 -5.41 10.13
N GLU A 51 5.06 -6.62 9.72
CA GLU A 51 5.85 -7.54 10.56
C GLU A 51 7.25 -6.99 10.90
N GLU A 52 7.87 -6.28 9.95
CA GLU A 52 9.18 -5.66 10.17
C GLU A 52 9.09 -4.45 11.09
N ILE A 53 7.98 -3.71 11.05
CA ILE A 53 7.79 -2.53 11.88
C ILE A 53 7.48 -2.92 13.32
N GLU A 54 6.62 -3.92 13.54
CA GLU A 54 6.33 -4.44 14.88
C GLU A 54 7.60 -4.94 15.58
N THR A 55 8.43 -5.72 14.88
CA THR A 55 9.69 -6.22 15.41
C THR A 55 10.71 -5.11 15.68
N ASN A 56 10.86 -4.12 14.78
CA ASN A 56 11.80 -3.01 14.97
C ASN A 56 11.37 -2.04 16.08
N ILE A 57 10.06 -1.81 16.26
CA ILE A 57 9.54 -1.01 17.38
C ILE A 57 9.79 -1.73 18.71
N VAL A 58 9.57 -3.05 18.76
CA VAL A 58 9.84 -3.87 19.95
C VAL A 58 11.34 -3.89 20.27
N GLU A 59 12.21 -4.17 19.31
CA GLU A 59 13.67 -4.19 19.51
C GLU A 59 14.25 -2.82 19.91
N LYS A 60 13.69 -1.72 19.38
CA LYS A 60 14.10 -0.35 19.75
C LYS A 60 13.64 0.04 21.16
N SER A 61 12.55 -0.55 21.65
CA SER A 61 12.06 -0.32 23.01
C SER A 61 12.84 -1.12 24.07
N GLU A 62 13.47 -2.23 23.69
CA GLU A 62 14.28 -3.07 24.59
C GLU A 62 15.76 -2.60 24.67
N ASN A 63 16.21 -1.73 23.76
CA ASN A 63 17.59 -1.20 23.72
C ASN A 63 17.74 0.24 24.27
N ILE A 64 16.81 0.72 25.09
CA ILE A 64 17.09 1.84 26.02
C ILE A 64 17.44 1.22 27.37
N CYS A 65 18.55 0.49 27.41
CA CYS A 65 19.24 0.19 28.65
C CYS A 65 20.24 1.33 28.86
N GLU A 66 20.02 2.12 29.91
CA GLU A 66 20.91 3.17 30.36
C GLU A 66 22.35 2.64 30.49
N SER A 67 23.21 2.92 29.51
CA SER A 67 24.65 2.84 29.69
C SER A 67 25.16 4.26 29.94
N ASP A 68 25.29 4.56 31.23
CA ASP A 68 26.05 5.66 31.84
C ASP A 68 27.54 5.55 31.41
N ASP A 69 27.84 5.85 30.15
CA ASP A 69 29.23 5.95 29.69
C ASP A 69 29.72 7.38 29.96
N GLU A 70 30.21 7.57 31.19
CA GLU A 70 31.01 8.70 31.65
C GLU A 70 32.07 9.08 30.60
N ILE A 71 31.97 10.31 30.09
CA ILE A 71 32.96 10.94 29.23
C ILE A 71 34.23 11.15 30.06
N PRO A 72 35.38 10.50 29.75
CA PRO A 72 36.63 10.86 30.40
C PRO A 72 37.16 12.17 29.79
N PHE A 73 37.46 13.12 30.68
CA PHE A 73 37.89 14.50 30.45
C PHE A 73 38.93 14.71 29.34
#